data_AF-A0A3D0VFU4-F1
#
_entry.id   AF-A0A3D0VFU4-F1
#
_cell.length_a   1.000
_cell.length_b   1.000
_cell.length_c   1.000
_cell.angle_alpha   90.00
_cell.angle_beta   90.00
_cell.angle_gamma   90.00
#
_symmetry.space_group_name_H-M   'P 1'
#
loop_
_entity.id
_entity.type
_entity.pdbx_description
1 polymer ?
#
loop_
_entity_poly.entity_id
_entity_poly.type
_entity_poly.pdbx_seq_one_letter_code
_entity_poly.pdbx_strand_id
1 'polypeptide(L)' 'VLARMVARGMRNKEIAATLYVSVRTVEVRLTAIYRKLGVESRAQLTALATGKEASQAKEQFVLPVL' A
#
# COMPACT_ATOMS: atom_id res chain seq x y z
N VAL A 1 2.20 2.30 2.21
CA VAL A 1 1.02 1.90 3.02
C VAL A 1 0.05 1.01 2.24
N LEU A 2 -0.62 1.48 1.17
CA LEU A 2 -1.52 0.63 0.35
C LEU A 2 -0.84 -0.62 -0.21
N ALA A 3 0.33 -0.47 -0.84
CA ALA A 3 1.06 -1.60 -1.43
C ALA A 3 1.41 -2.68 -0.38
N ARG A 4 1.66 -2.29 0.87
CA ARG A 4 1.93 -3.22 1.98
C ARG A 4 0.69 -4.01 2.37
N MET A 5 -0.47 -3.35 2.45
CA MET A 5 -1.73 -4.01 2.75
C MET A 5 -2.13 -5.01 1.65
N VAL A 6 -1.92 -4.65 0.38
CA VAL A 6 -2.12 -5.56 -0.75
C VAL A 6 -1.15 -6.74 -0.69
N ALA A 7 0.11 -6.50 -0.32
CA ALA A 7 1.13 -7.53 -0.16
C ALA A 7 0.81 -8.53 0.95
N ARG A 8 0.18 -8.05 2.03
CA ARG A 8 -0.38 -8.89 3.10
C ARG A 8 -1.66 -9.65 2.71
N GLY A 9 -2.10 -9.52 1.45
CA GLY A 9 -3.28 -10.22 0.94
C GLY A 9 -4.61 -9.50 1.15
N MET A 10 -4.63 -8.31 1.77
CA MET A 10 -5.88 -7.59 2.02
C MET A 10 -6.58 -7.21 0.71
N ARG A 11 -7.92 -7.33 0.69
CA ARG A 11 -8.74 -6.91 -0.45
C ARG A 11 -8.95 -5.40 -0.46
N ASN A 12 -9.21 -4.83 -1.64
CA ASN A 12 -9.45 -3.38 -1.79
C ASN A 12 -10.57 -2.86 -0.87
N LYS A 13 -11.60 -3.68 -0.61
CA LYS A 13 -12.69 -3.37 0.33
C LYS A 13 -12.22 -3.27 1.79
N GLU A 14 -11.30 -4.15 2.20
CA GLU A 14 -10.74 -4.16 3.57
C GLU A 14 -9.79 -2.98 3.77
N ILE A 15 -9.00 -2.67 2.73
CA ILE A 15 -8.13 -1.50 2.67
C ILE A 15 -8.93 -0.21 2.76
N ALA A 16 -10.03 -0.13 2.00
CA ALA A 16 -10.97 0.99 2.02
C ALA A 16 -11.57 1.21 3.43
N ALA A 17 -12.02 0.13 4.08
CA ALA A 17 -12.53 0.17 5.45
C ALA A 17 -11.47 0.60 6.47
N THR A 18 -10.24 0.09 6.34
CA THR A 18 -9.12 0.39 7.25
C THR A 18 -8.68 1.86 7.14
N LEU A 19 -8.74 2.43 5.93
CA LEU A 19 -8.33 3.80 5.65
C LEU A 19 -9.49 4.80 5.68
N TYR A 20 -10.72 4.35 5.97
CA TYR A 20 -11.94 5.16 5.91
C TYR A 20 -12.12 5.91 4.58
N VAL A 21 -11.79 5.26 3.47
CA VAL A 21 -11.93 5.81 2.11
C VAL A 21 -12.80 4.92 1.25
N SER A 22 -13.36 5.46 0.16
CA SER A 22 -14.09 4.67 -0.82
C SER A 22 -13.19 3.66 -1.54
N VAL A 23 -13.75 2.52 -1.91
CA VAL A 23 -13.06 1.48 -2.73
C VAL A 23 -12.51 2.08 -4.01
N ARG A 24 -13.27 2.95 -4.67
CA ARG A 24 -12.84 3.66 -5.88
C ARG A 24 -11.57 4.51 -5.66
N THR A 25 -11.43 5.12 -4.48
CA THR A 25 -10.22 5.87 -4.12
C THR A 25 -9.02 4.94 -3.95
N VAL A 26 -9.24 3.74 -3.39
CA VAL A 26 -8.20 2.69 -3.31
C VAL A 26 -7.78 2.25 -4.71
N GLU A 27 -8.73 2.03 -5.62
CA GLU A 27 -8.45 1.62 -7.00
C GLU A 27 -7.66 2.66 -7.77
N VAL A 28 -8.07 3.93 -7.76
CA VAL A 28 -7.34 5.02 -8.43
C VAL A 28 -5.91 5.13 -7.89
N ARG A 29 -5.74 5.05 -6.57
CA ARG A 29 -4.42 5.07 -5.93
C ARG A 29 -3.59 3.84 -6.33
N LEU A 30 -4.19 2.65 -6.42
CA LEU A 30 -3.51 1.44 -6.86
C LEU A 30 -3.09 1.53 -8.33
N THR A 31 -3.92 2.05 -9.22
CA THR A 31 -3.54 2.27 -10.62
C THR A 31 -2.35 3.21 -10.75
N ALA A 32 -2.32 4.30 -9.98
CA ALA A 32 -1.17 5.21 -9.94
C ALA A 32 0.08 4.52 -9.39
N ILE A 33 -0.06 3.69 -8.35
CA ILE A 33 1.03 2.91 -7.75
C ILE A 33 1.56 1.87 -8.75
N TYR A 34 0.68 1.15 -9.44
CA TYR A 34 1.03 0.17 -10.47
C TYR A 34 1.85 0.80 -11.59
N ARG A 35 1.38 1.93 -12.12
CA ARG A 35 2.12 2.69 -13.15
C ARG A 35 3.45 3.21 -12.65
N LYS A 36 3.51 3.71 -11.41
CA LYS A 36 4.75 4.26 -10.82
C LYS A 36 5.80 3.19 -10.51
N LEU A 37 5.36 1.98 -10.20
CA LEU A 37 6.23 0.85 -9.87
C LEU A 37 6.49 -0.06 -11.08
N GLY A 38 5.85 0.19 -12.22
CA GLY A 38 5.98 -0.63 -13.43
C GLY A 38 5.43 -2.05 -13.27
N VAL A 39 4.47 -2.26 -12.37
CA VAL A 39 3.89 -3.58 -12.09
C VAL A 39 2.49 -3.69 -12.65
N GLU A 40 2.27 -4.81 -13.33
CA GLU A 40 1.07 -5.07 -14.13
C GLU A 40 0.07 -5.97 -13.38
N SER A 41 0.55 -6.64 -12.33
CA SER A 41 -0.20 -7.64 -11.60
C SER A 41 -0.07 -7.47 -10.09
N ARG A 42 -1.16 -7.77 -9.39
CA ARG A 42 -1.22 -7.82 -7.93
C ARG A 42 -0.12 -8.71 -7.35
N ALA A 43 0.20 -9.83 -8.00
CA ALA A 43 1.26 -10.73 -7.57
C ALA A 43 2.65 -10.08 -7.66
N GLN A 44 2.94 -9.33 -8.73
CA GLN A 44 4.19 -8.58 -8.85
C GLN A 44 4.28 -7.46 -7.81
N LEU A 45 3.16 -6.75 -7.54
CA LEU A 45 3.13 -5.75 -6.47
C LEU A 45 3.41 -6.37 -5.09
N THR A 46 2.80 -7.53 -4.80
CA THR A 46 3.06 -8.28 -3.56
C THR A 46 4.53 -8.68 -3.45
N ALA A 47 5.13 -9.21 -4.52
CA ALA A 47 6.54 -9.58 -4.54
C ALA A 47 7.48 -8.37 -4.30
N LEU A 48 7.23 -7.25 -4.96
CA LEU A 48 8.02 -6.02 -4.76
C LEU A 48 7.86 -5.42 -3.37
N ALA A 49 6.65 -5.45 -2.81
CA ALA A 49 6.37 -4.89 -1.50
C ALA A 49 7.03 -5.71 -0.38
N THR A 50 7.01 -7.05 -0.46
CA THR A 50 7.72 -7.93 0.48
C THR A 50 9.22 -7.65 0.49
N GLY A 51 9.81 -7.28 -0.66
CA GLY A 51 11.21 -6.87 -0.75
C GLY A 51 11.53 -5.48 -0.19
N LYS A 52 10.53 -4.61 0.05
CA LYS A 52 10.72 -3.19 0.44
C LYS A 52 10.42 -2.88 1.91
N GLU A 53 9.90 -3.84 2.67
CA GLU A 53 9.46 -3.66 4.08
C GLU A 53 10.59 -3.18 5.01
N ALA A 54 11.86 -3.50 4.71
CA ALA A 54 12.99 -3.15 5.56
C ALA A 54 13.30 -1.63 5.62
N SER A 55 12.89 -0.84 4.62
CA SER A 55 13.32 0.57 4.52
C SER A 55 12.29 1.58 5.08
N GLN A 56 11.00 1.25 5.18
CA GLN A 56 9.95 2.20 5.58
C GLN A 56 9.65 2.27 7.08
N ALA A 57 10.23 1.38 7.91
CA ALA A 57 9.96 1.37 9.35
C ALA A 57 10.66 2.50 10.12
N LYS A 58 11.62 3.22 9.51
CA LYS A 58 12.39 4.28 10.18
C LYS A 58 11.72 5.66 10.25
N GLU A 59 10.72 5.94 9.41
CA GLU A 59 10.19 7.31 9.24
C GLU A 59 8.84 7.58 9.94
N GLN A 60 8.21 6.56 10.53
CA GLN A 60 6.88 6.69 11.13
C GLN A 60 6.90 6.88 12.66
N PHE A 61 8.09 6.89 13.29
CA PHE A 61 8.27 7.12 14.73
C PHE A 61 8.92 8.48 15.02
N VAL A 62 8.34 9.56 14.49
CA VAL A 62 8.50 10.90 15.06
C VAL A 62 7.13 11.37 15.51
N LEU A 63 6.76 11.02 16.75
CA LEU A 63 5.75 11.77 17.50
C LEU A 63 6.37 13.14 17.81
N PRO A 64 5.82 14.27 17.34
CA PRO A 64 6.11 15.53 18.01
C PRO A 64 5.43 15.46 19.38
N VAL A 65 6.23 15.24 20.42
CA VAL A 65 5.89 15.71 21.77
C VAL A 65 5.93 17.24 21.73
N LEU A 66 4.77 17.85 21.99
CA LEU A 66 4.62 19.13 22.70
C LEU A 66 3.13 19.33 23.04
#